data_AF-A0AAV5YRR6-F1
#
_entry.id   AF-A0AAV5YRR6-F1
#
_cell.length_a   1.000
_cell.length_b   1.000
_cell.length_c   1.000
_cell.angle_alpha   90.00
_cell.angle_beta   90.00
_cell.angle_gamma   90.00
#
_symmetry.space_group_name_H-M   'P 1'
#
loop_
_entity.id
_entity.type
_entity.pdbx_description
1 polymer ?
#
loop_
_entity_poly.entity_id
_entity_poly.type
_entity_poly.pdbx_seq_one_letter_code
_entity_poly.pdbx_strand_id
1 'polypeptide(L)'
;MDLLLSTHDTGYERPDGPTIAKVLASLDGGRNVVATLGTSDSSYLQATGGVQTGFGLDLQEGSLERRFRTRDRALPLAWVTEVFHRYARGDLGWRDTVEWEQDHILPARPSWTNSWAAYIVLLVVVAGLIWLWHSWRAAP
;
A
#
# COMPACT_ATOMS: atom_id res chain seq x y z
N MET A 1 -1.73 -19.85 -10.94
CA MET A 1 -2.20 -18.51 -10.56
C MET A 1 -1.93 -17.62 -11.75
N ASP A 2 -2.97 -16.97 -12.26
CA ASP A 2 -2.85 -16.13 -13.46
C ASP A 2 -2.24 -14.78 -13.09
N LEU A 3 -1.43 -14.24 -13.99
CA LEU A 3 -0.81 -12.93 -13.85
C LEU A 3 -1.84 -11.85 -14.20
N LEU A 4 -2.00 -10.85 -13.34
CA LEU A 4 -2.92 -9.73 -13.51
C LEU A 4 -2.14 -8.42 -13.50
N LEU A 5 -2.35 -7.59 -14.54
CA LEU A 5 -1.96 -6.17 -14.52
C LEU A 5 -3.20 -5.35 -14.20
N SER A 6 -3.13 -4.53 -13.17
CA SER A 6 -4.23 -3.67 -12.74
C SER A 6 -3.79 -2.22 -12.60
N THR A 7 -4.67 -1.31 -12.99
CA THR A 7 -4.62 0.11 -12.62
C THR A 7 -5.81 0.41 -11.71
N HIS A 8 -6.02 1.68 -11.35
CA HIS A 8 -7.17 2.08 -10.54
C HIS A 8 -8.51 1.65 -11.14
N ASP A 9 -8.66 1.76 -12.46
CA ASP A 9 -9.95 1.59 -13.15
C ASP A 9 -10.03 0.33 -14.02
N THR A 10 -8.93 -0.40 -14.23
CA THR A 10 -8.89 -1.49 -15.23
C THR A 10 -7.96 -2.63 -14.82
N GLY A 11 -8.41 -3.87 -15.04
CA GLY A 11 -7.61 -5.08 -14.90
C GLY A 11 -7.43 -5.78 -16.24
N TYR A 12 -6.25 -6.35 -16.46
CA TYR A 12 -5.85 -7.09 -17.65
C TYR A 12 -5.32 -8.46 -17.21
N GLU A 13 -6.08 -9.52 -17.50
CA GLU A 13 -5.65 -10.90 -17.28
C GLU A 13 -4.62 -11.30 -18.33
N ARG A 14 -3.53 -11.96 -17.90
CA ARG A 14 -2.42 -12.41 -18.76
C ARG A 14 -1.94 -11.29 -19.71
N PRO A 15 -1.51 -10.15 -19.16
CA PRO A 15 -1.15 -8.98 -19.94
C PRO A 15 0.04 -9.29 -20.85
N ASP A 16 -0.07 -8.95 -22.13
CA ASP A 16 1.04 -9.07 -23.08
C ASP A 16 2.01 -7.88 -22.96
N GLY A 17 3.16 -7.99 -23.63
CA GLY A 17 4.19 -6.96 -23.59
C GLY A 17 3.68 -5.57 -24.02
N PRO A 18 3.01 -5.46 -25.17
CA PRO A 18 2.41 -4.20 -25.62
C PRO A 18 1.41 -3.60 -24.62
N THR A 19 0.59 -4.42 -23.96
CA THR A 19 -0.37 -3.94 -22.94
C THR A 19 0.36 -3.37 -21.73
N ILE A 20 1.38 -4.07 -21.21
CA ILE A 20 2.22 -3.59 -20.11
C ILE A 20 2.82 -2.22 -20.45
N ALA A 21 3.47 -2.10 -21.60
CA ALA A 21 4.13 -0.87 -22.03
C ALA A 21 3.13 0.29 -22.17
N LYS A 22 1.96 0.02 -22.76
CA LYS A 22 0.89 1.01 -22.93
C LYS A 22 0.35 1.50 -21.59
N VAL A 23 0.09 0.59 -20.65
CA VAL A 23 -0.41 0.92 -19.31
C VAL A 23 0.60 1.79 -18.57
N LEU A 24 1.86 1.38 -18.54
CA LEU A 24 2.92 2.14 -17.88
C LEU A 24 3.13 3.53 -18.51
N ALA A 25 3.08 3.62 -19.84
CA ALA A 25 3.19 4.90 -20.55
C ALA A 25 1.98 5.83 -20.31
N SER A 26 0.83 5.26 -19.93
CA SER A 26 -0.37 6.02 -19.59
C SER A 26 -0.40 6.54 -18.15
N LEU A 27 0.58 6.16 -17.33
CA LEU A 27 0.77 6.71 -16.00
C LEU A 27 1.30 8.15 -16.13
N ASP A 28 0.42 9.10 -15.85
CA ASP A 28 0.67 10.54 -16.00
C ASP A 28 0.85 11.23 -14.64
N GLY A 29 0.80 10.49 -13.53
CA GLY A 29 0.81 11.03 -12.17
C GLY A 29 -0.46 11.80 -11.80
N GLY A 30 -1.45 11.87 -12.71
CA GLY A 30 -2.74 12.52 -12.53
C GLY A 30 -3.82 11.51 -12.13
N ARG A 31 -4.58 11.00 -13.11
CA ARG A 31 -5.68 10.05 -12.84
C ARG A 31 -5.17 8.62 -12.64
N ASN A 32 -4.15 8.21 -13.38
CA ASN A 32 -3.54 6.90 -13.25
C ASN A 32 -2.20 7.04 -12.54
N VAL A 33 -2.21 6.82 -11.22
CA VAL A 33 -1.03 7.04 -10.37
C VAL A 33 -0.24 5.74 -10.17
N VAL A 34 -0.87 4.59 -10.41
CA VAL A 34 -0.35 3.27 -10.02
C VAL A 34 -0.71 2.21 -11.05
N ALA A 35 0.25 1.34 -11.35
CA ALA A 35 0.02 0.07 -12.04
C ALA A 35 0.64 -1.09 -11.27
N THR A 36 -0.13 -2.15 -11.03
CA THR A 36 0.26 -3.31 -10.23
C THR A 36 0.19 -4.58 -11.07
N LEU A 37 1.31 -5.27 -11.18
CA LEU A 37 1.46 -6.55 -11.85
C LEU A 37 1.72 -7.64 -10.79
N GLY A 38 0.82 -8.61 -10.66
CA GLY A 38 0.97 -9.64 -9.62
C GLY A 38 0.13 -10.88 -9.88
N THR A 39 0.35 -11.90 -9.05
CA THR A 39 -0.43 -13.14 -9.04
C THR A 39 -1.37 -13.23 -7.84
N SER A 40 -1.20 -12.35 -6.87
CA SER A 40 -2.01 -12.23 -5.65
C SER A 40 -1.78 -10.87 -5.00
N ASP A 41 -2.67 -10.48 -4.08
CA ASP A 41 -2.49 -9.28 -3.25
C ASP A 41 -1.25 -9.36 -2.35
N SER A 42 -0.73 -10.56 -2.12
CA SER A 42 0.47 -10.81 -1.33
C SER A 42 1.77 -10.72 -2.14
N SER A 43 1.72 -10.93 -3.45
CA SER A 43 2.91 -11.04 -4.31
C SER A 43 2.72 -10.26 -5.61
N TYR A 44 3.27 -9.05 -5.65
CA TYR A 44 3.10 -8.13 -6.76
C TYR A 44 4.32 -7.21 -6.92
N LEU A 45 4.44 -6.68 -8.13
CA LEU A 45 5.31 -5.57 -8.49
C LEU A 45 4.41 -4.39 -8.88
N GLN A 46 4.62 -3.23 -8.28
CA GLN A 46 3.83 -2.03 -8.50
C GLN A 46 4.72 -0.89 -8.95
N ALA A 47 4.30 -0.17 -9.98
CA ALA A 47 4.90 1.08 -10.40
C ALA A 47 4.02 2.24 -9.94
N THR A 48 4.66 3.29 -9.42
CA THR A 48 4.01 4.55 -9.05
C THR A 48 4.74 5.70 -9.71
N GLY A 49 4.02 6.80 -9.99
CA GLY A 49 4.58 7.98 -10.63
C GLY A 49 4.10 8.12 -12.08
N GLY A 50 4.96 8.60 -12.96
CA GLY A 50 4.58 8.84 -14.34
C GLY A 50 5.74 9.26 -15.23
N VAL A 51 5.48 9.31 -16.54
CA VAL A 51 6.51 9.56 -17.56
C VAL A 51 7.27 10.88 -17.34
N GLN A 52 6.59 11.91 -16.80
CA GLN A 52 7.20 13.22 -16.57
C GLN A 52 8.01 13.31 -15.28
N THR A 53 7.59 12.62 -14.22
CA THR A 53 8.22 12.69 -12.89
C THR A 53 9.23 11.56 -12.66
N GLY A 54 9.23 10.56 -13.54
CA GLY A 54 9.86 9.28 -13.30
C GLY A 54 9.00 8.37 -12.43
N PHE A 55 9.50 7.15 -12.24
CA PHE A 55 8.80 6.08 -11.56
C PHE A 55 9.53 5.59 -10.31
N GLY A 56 8.76 5.20 -9.30
CA GLY A 56 9.21 4.34 -8.21
C GLY A 56 8.57 2.96 -8.31
N LEU A 57 9.30 1.92 -7.89
CA LEU A 57 8.77 0.56 -7.81
C LEU A 57 8.57 0.13 -6.35
N ASP A 58 7.44 -0.52 -6.09
CA ASP A 58 7.18 -1.26 -4.87
C ASP A 58 7.08 -2.75 -5.22
N LEU A 59 7.77 -3.60 -4.48
CA LEU A 59 7.73 -5.05 -4.60
C LEU A 59 7.21 -5.64 -3.29
N GLN A 60 6.21 -6.52 -3.35
CA GLN A 60 5.77 -7.31 -2.20
C GLN A 60 5.92 -8.79 -2.50
N GLU A 61 6.41 -9.55 -1.52
CA GLU A 61 6.68 -10.99 -1.66
C GLU A 61 6.02 -11.82 -0.56
N GLY A 62 4.79 -12.28 -0.81
CA GLY A 62 4.06 -13.22 0.05
C GLY A 62 3.53 -12.63 1.36
N SER A 63 4.18 -11.63 1.95
CA SER A 63 3.73 -10.97 3.18
C SER A 63 4.06 -9.46 3.19
N LEU A 64 3.35 -8.72 4.05
CA LEU A 64 3.57 -7.29 4.27
C LEU A 64 4.96 -6.97 4.86
N GLU A 65 5.56 -7.92 5.58
CA GLU A 65 6.91 -7.78 6.15
C GLU A 65 8.00 -7.78 5.06
N ARG A 66 7.69 -8.37 3.91
CA ARG A 66 8.55 -8.48 2.73
C ARG A 66 8.10 -7.51 1.64
N ARG A 67 7.89 -6.26 2.04
CA ARG A 67 7.66 -5.14 1.14
C ARG A 67 8.94 -4.34 0.97
N PHE A 68 9.30 -4.09 -0.28
CA PHE A 68 10.48 -3.35 -0.68
C PHE A 68 10.04 -2.22 -1.60
N ARG A 69 10.75 -1.10 -1.56
CA ARG A 69 10.56 0.03 -2.45
C ARG A 69 11.89 0.45 -3.03
N THR A 70 11.92 0.91 -4.27
CA THR A 70 13.15 1.47 -4.83
C THR A 70 13.51 2.75 -4.11
N ARG A 71 14.81 2.91 -3.83
CA ARG A 71 15.32 4.14 -3.23
C ARG A 71 15.22 5.32 -4.21
N ASP A 72 15.56 5.05 -5.47
CA ASP A 72 15.32 5.98 -6.57
C ASP A 72 13.85 5.94 -7.00
N ARG A 73 13.26 7.14 -7.15
CA ARG A 73 11.87 7.35 -7.60
C ARG A 73 11.79 8.07 -8.94
N ALA A 74 12.92 8.25 -9.61
CA ALA A 74 13.04 8.88 -10.92
C ALA A 74 13.39 7.85 -12.02
N LEU A 75 12.99 6.59 -11.84
CA LEU A 75 13.33 5.52 -12.80
C LEU A 75 12.65 5.79 -14.15
N PRO A 76 13.35 5.57 -15.28
CA PRO A 76 12.81 5.87 -16.60
C PRO A 76 11.81 4.80 -17.06
N LEU A 77 10.81 5.21 -17.85
CA LEU A 77 9.74 4.33 -18.38
C LEU A 77 10.29 3.05 -19.03
N ALA A 78 11.33 3.18 -19.86
CA ALA A 78 11.90 2.05 -20.58
C ALA A 78 12.45 0.97 -19.63
N TRP A 79 13.10 1.40 -18.54
CA TRP A 79 13.64 0.49 -17.54
C TRP A 79 12.51 -0.19 -16.75
N VAL A 80 11.51 0.57 -16.31
CA VAL A 80 10.33 0.01 -15.60
C VAL A 80 9.58 -0.99 -16.46
N THR A 81 9.42 -0.71 -17.75
CA THR A 81 8.75 -1.60 -18.71
C THR A 81 9.50 -2.92 -18.85
N GLU A 82 10.83 -2.87 -18.98
CA GLU A 82 11.67 -4.07 -19.03
C GLU A 82 11.55 -4.90 -17.74
N VAL A 83 11.54 -4.24 -16.59
CA VAL A 83 11.36 -4.89 -15.28
C VAL A 83 10.01 -5.60 -15.20
N PHE A 84 8.93 -4.95 -15.64
CA PHE A 84 7.61 -5.58 -15.69
C PHE A 84 7.59 -6.80 -16.62
N HIS A 85 8.27 -6.73 -17.77
CA HIS A 85 8.40 -7.88 -18.68
C HIS A 85 9.20 -9.04 -18.07
N ARG A 86 10.27 -8.75 -17.33
CA ARG A 86 11.04 -9.77 -16.62
C ARG A 86 10.23 -10.39 -15.50
N TYR A 87 9.56 -9.58 -14.69
CA TYR A 87 8.67 -10.03 -13.63
C TYR A 87 7.54 -10.92 -14.18
N ALA A 88 6.90 -10.53 -15.29
CA ALA A 88 5.87 -11.32 -15.95
C ALA A 88 6.36 -12.72 -16.40
N ARG A 89 7.66 -12.86 -16.68
CA ARG A 89 8.31 -14.13 -17.06
C ARG A 89 8.88 -14.90 -15.85
N GLY A 90 8.76 -14.36 -14.63
CA GLY A 90 9.37 -14.92 -13.44
C GLY A 90 10.89 -14.73 -13.35
N ASP A 91 11.49 -13.89 -14.21
CA ASP A 91 12.89 -13.50 -14.11
C ASP A 91 13.03 -12.47 -12.99
N LEU A 92 13.89 -12.75 -12.01
CA LEU A 92 14.16 -11.90 -10.85
C LEU A 92 15.50 -11.15 -10.94
N GLY A 93 16.29 -11.33 -12.00
CA GLY A 93 17.63 -10.74 -12.14
C GLY A 93 17.64 -9.21 -12.25
N TRP A 94 16.48 -8.58 -12.45
CA TRP A 94 16.34 -7.13 -12.40
C TRP A 94 16.46 -6.55 -10.99
N ARG A 95 16.24 -7.36 -9.94
CA ARG A 95 16.27 -6.88 -8.55
C ARG A 95 17.63 -6.33 -8.17
N ASP A 96 18.69 -6.95 -8.66
CA ASP A 96 20.08 -6.56 -8.36
C ASP A 96 20.51 -5.30 -9.13
N THR A 97 19.67 -4.78 -10.02
CA THR A 97 19.99 -3.61 -10.86
C THR A 97 19.57 -2.27 -10.23
N VAL A 98 18.90 -2.29 -9.08
CA VAL A 98 18.47 -1.10 -8.34
C VAL A 98 18.61 -1.29 -6.83
N GLU A 99 18.78 -0.18 -6.11
CA GLU A 99 18.78 -0.19 -4.65
C GLU A 99 17.34 -0.27 -4.10
N TRP A 100 17.12 -1.25 -3.24
CA TRP A 100 15.88 -1.44 -2.51
C TRP A 100 16.01 -0.98 -1.06
N GLU A 101 14.95 -0.36 -0.57
CA GLU A 101 14.74 -0.05 0.84
C GLU A 101 13.56 -0.91 1.33
N GLN A 102 13.73 -1.60 2.45
CA GLN A 102 12.64 -2.36 3.05
C GLN A 102 11.64 -1.39 3.67
N ASP A 103 10.38 -1.48 3.25
CA ASP A 103 9.32 -0.63 3.77
C ASP A 103 8.85 -1.22 5.10
N HIS A 104 9.40 -0.72 6.20
CA HIS A 104 8.95 -1.09 7.53
C HIS A 104 7.59 -0.44 7.80
N ILE A 105 6.52 -1.19 7.55
CA ILE A 105 5.19 -0.82 8.04
C ILE A 105 5.25 -0.94 9.56
N LEU A 106 5.57 0.16 10.25
CA LEU A 106 5.36 0.23 11.69
C LEU A 106 3.85 -0.01 11.91
N PRO A 107 3.46 -1.06 12.66
CA PRO A 107 2.06 -1.24 12.97
C PRO A 107 1.58 0.06 13.61
N ALA A 108 0.53 0.67 13.04
CA ALA A 108 -0.08 1.87 13.59
C ALA A 108 -0.31 1.60 15.08
N ARG A 109 0.42 2.31 15.95
CA ARG A 109 0.25 2.14 17.40
C ARG A 109 -1.23 2.33 17.67
N PRO A 110 -1.94 1.34 18.23
CA PRO A 110 -3.36 1.51 18.50
C PRO A 110 -3.49 2.72 19.42
N SER A 111 -4.13 3.79 18.94
CA SER A 111 -4.42 4.94 19.78
C SER A 111 -5.34 4.45 20.89
N TRP A 112 -4.89 4.57 22.13
CA TRP A 112 -5.63 4.08 23.30
C TRP A 112 -7.06 4.65 23.38
N THR A 113 -7.30 5.79 22.74
CA THR A 113 -8.63 6.42 22.59
C THR A 113 -9.66 5.58 21.84
N ASN A 114 -9.25 4.60 21.01
CA ASN A 114 -10.17 3.69 20.32
C ASN A 114 -10.35 2.33 21.05
N SER A 115 -9.81 2.20 22.26
CA SER A 115 -9.95 0.99 23.07
C SER A 115 -11.20 1.07 23.96
N TRP A 116 -11.88 -0.05 24.16
CA TRP A 116 -12.99 -0.24 25.12
C TRP A 116 -12.72 0.35 26.52
N ALA A 117 -11.46 0.48 26.91
CA ALA A 117 -11.02 1.16 28.13
C ALA A 117 -11.47 2.63 28.23
N ALA A 118 -11.47 3.38 27.12
CA ALA A 118 -11.94 4.77 27.11
C ALA A 118 -13.44 4.86 27.45
N TYR A 119 -14.23 3.91 26.95
CA TYR A 119 -15.65 3.79 27.29
C TYR A 119 -15.88 3.45 28.77
N ILE A 120 -15.04 2.58 29.35
CA ILE A 120 -15.12 2.24 30.79
C ILE A 120 -14.82 3.47 31.65
N VAL A 121 -13.76 4.22 31.35
CA VAL A 121 -13.41 5.42 32.11
C VAL A 121 -14.55 6.44 32.06
N LEU A 122 -15.14 6.66 30.88
CA LEU A 122 -16.29 7.56 30.73
C LEU A 122 -17.50 7.07 31.56
N LEU A 123 -17.80 5.78 31.52
CA LEU A 123 -18.90 5.17 32.29
C LEU A 123 -18.71 5.36 33.80
N VAL A 124 -17.50 5.15 34.31
CA VAL A 124 -17.17 5.33 35.73
C VAL A 124 -17.33 6.81 36.14
N VAL A 125 -16.87 7.74 35.30
CA VAL A 125 -17.04 9.18 35.55
C VAL A 125 -18.52 9.56 35.59
N VAL A 126 -19.32 9.10 34.63
CA VAL A 126 -20.77 9.37 34.59
C VAL A 126 -21.48 8.77 35.80
N ALA A 127 -21.19 7.51 36.15
CA ALA A 127 -21.76 6.86 37.33
C ALA A 127 -21.40 7.61 38.64
N GLY A 128 -20.16 8.07 38.77
CA GLY A 128 -19.70 8.88 39.90
C GLY A 128 -20.42 10.22 40.00
N LEU A 129 -20.66 10.90 38.87
CA LEU A 129 -21.41 12.16 38.83
C LEU A 129 -22.89 11.96 39.22
N ILE A 130 -23.52 10.88 38.74
CA ILE A 130 -24.90 10.52 39.11
C ILE A 130 -24.99 10.26 40.62
N TRP A 131 -24.04 9.50 41.17
CA TRP A 131 -23.99 9.20 42.60
C TRP A 131 -23.80 10.45 43.46
N LEU A 132 -22.88 11.33 43.06
CA LEU A 132 -22.64 12.62 43.74
C LEU A 132 -23.89 13.52 43.72
N TRP A 133 -24.59 13.58 42.59
CA TRP A 133 -25.81 14.35 42.48
C TRP A 133 -26.94 13.82 43.36
N HIS A 134 -27.07 12.48 43.45
CA HIS A 134 -28.03 11.85 44.35
C HIS A 134 -27.68 12.08 45.83
N SER A 135 -26.41 12.05 46.22
CA SER A 135 -26.01 12.28 47.61
C SER A 135 -26.26 13.73 48.04
N TRP A 136 -26.12 14.70 47.14
CA TRP A 136 -26.44 16.11 47.41
C TRP A 136 -27.95 16.34 47.58
N ARG A 137 -28.80 15.61 46.85
CA ARG A 137 -30.25 15.67 47.02
C ARG A 137 -30.77 14.98 48.28
N ALA A 138 -29.98 14.05 48.84
CA ALA A 138 -30.33 13.29 50.03
C ALA A 138 -29.80 13.91 51.33
N ALA A 139 -29.01 15.00 51.26
CA ALA A 139 -28.62 15.77 52.42
C ALA A 139 -29.80 16.67 52.88
N PRO A 140 -30.30 16.51 54.11
CA PRO A 140 -31.43 17.27 54.66
C PRO A 140 -31.09 18.73 54.98
#